data_AF-A0A2W6BHT8-F1
#
_entry.id   AF-A0A2W6BHT8-F1
#
_cell.length_a   1.000
_cell.length_b   1.000
_cell.length_c   1.000
_cell.angle_alpha   90.00
_cell.angle_beta   90.00
_cell.angle_gamma   90.00
#
_symmetry.space_group_name_H-M   'P 1'
#
loop_
_entity.id
_entity.type
_entity.pdbx_description
1 polymer ?
#
loop_
_entity_poly.entity_id
_entity_poly.type
_entity_poly.pdbx_seq_one_letter_code
_entity_poly.pdbx_strand_id
1 'polypeptide(L)'
;MNTELACADVRAAVSALLDGEEPGVLDRQLVGHLHECAQCERWRSLALQASAAARQTVPLAPDSQQLTARVLTAVAGDPDAAQRRQAQRVKRRALRVALAATALGQLLLALPLLGTTVGPAARLSWETGSLNIAIAVGFGYAALRPTLAVALLPIAVVLAVFFLTAGVHDVSADPATMSYHAGHLVVLLQAALLWSLARIPLPRPSQAFSLKTSA
;
A
#
# COMPACT_ATOMS: atom_id res chain seq x y z
N MET A 1 -34.80 4.25 5.77
CA MET A 1 -34.71 3.77 4.37
C MET A 1 -33.99 2.42 4.43
N ASN A 2 -34.72 1.32 4.25
CA ASN A 2 -34.14 -0.02 4.16
C ASN A 2 -33.61 -0.19 2.75
N THR A 3 -32.31 0.00 2.55
CA THR A 3 -31.65 -0.36 1.29
C THR A 3 -31.68 -1.87 1.21
N GLU A 4 -32.53 -2.42 0.34
CA GLU A 4 -32.49 -3.85 0.02
C GLU A 4 -31.11 -4.17 -0.55
N LEU A 5 -30.41 -5.08 0.13
CA LEU A 5 -29.07 -5.52 -0.26
C LEU A 5 -29.20 -6.44 -1.48
N ALA A 6 -28.54 -6.11 -2.58
CA ALA A 6 -28.64 -6.94 -3.78
C ALA A 6 -27.88 -8.26 -3.59
N CYS A 7 -28.31 -9.31 -4.30
CA CYS A 7 -27.63 -10.61 -4.29
C CYS A 7 -26.14 -10.50 -4.67
N ALA A 8 -25.78 -9.55 -5.55
CA ALA A 8 -24.41 -9.30 -5.95
C ALA A 8 -23.56 -8.79 -4.77
N ASP A 9 -24.09 -7.83 -4.01
CA ASP A 9 -23.42 -7.26 -2.83
C ASP A 9 -23.23 -8.31 -1.73
N VAL A 10 -24.22 -9.17 -1.54
CA VAL A 10 -24.16 -10.29 -0.58
C VAL A 10 -23.07 -11.29 -0.97
N ARG A 11 -22.98 -11.67 -2.25
CA ARG A 11 -21.92 -12.59 -2.72
C ARG A 11 -20.54 -11.95 -2.60
N ALA A 12 -20.41 -10.66 -2.91
CA ALA A 12 -19.17 -9.91 -2.71
C ALA A 12 -18.77 -9.85 -1.23
N ALA A 13 -19.71 -9.56 -0.34
CA ALA A 13 -19.50 -9.55 1.11
C ALA A 13 -19.08 -10.92 1.65
N VAL A 14 -19.73 -12.01 1.23
CA VAL A 14 -19.35 -13.37 1.62
C VAL A 14 -17.96 -13.73 1.08
N SER A 15 -17.61 -13.32 -0.14
CA SER A 15 -16.24 -13.50 -0.67
C SER A 15 -15.21 -12.77 0.20
N ALA A 16 -15.44 -11.49 0.50
CA ALA A 16 -14.57 -10.69 1.35
C ALA A 16 -14.37 -11.36 2.72
N LEU A 17 -15.43 -11.89 3.33
CA LEU A 17 -15.33 -12.64 4.60
C LEU A 17 -14.49 -13.92 4.48
N LEU A 18 -14.60 -14.66 3.36
CA LEU A 18 -13.78 -15.86 3.12
C LEU A 18 -12.28 -15.54 3.00
N ASP A 19 -11.96 -14.34 2.51
CA ASP A 19 -10.61 -13.82 2.35
C ASP A 19 -10.11 -13.04 3.58
N GLY A 20 -10.97 -12.84 4.58
CA GLY A 20 -10.66 -12.09 5.81
C GLY A 20 -10.59 -10.57 5.62
N GLU A 21 -11.27 -10.05 4.59
CA GLU A 21 -11.42 -8.64 4.28
C GLU A 21 -12.72 -8.03 4.87
N GLU A 22 -12.82 -6.70 4.85
CA GLU A 22 -14.01 -5.97 5.34
C GLU A 22 -15.18 -6.17 4.34
N PRO A 23 -16.35 -6.67 4.77
CA PRO A 23 -17.45 -7.04 3.86
C PRO A 23 -18.17 -5.86 3.21
N GLY A 24 -17.95 -4.63 3.68
CA GLY A 24 -18.57 -3.41 3.11
C GLY A 24 -20.09 -3.28 3.33
N VAL A 25 -20.71 -4.24 4.02
CA VAL A 25 -22.13 -4.28 4.36
C VAL A 25 -22.31 -4.57 5.84
N LEU A 26 -23.44 -4.20 6.42
CA LEU A 26 -23.73 -4.48 7.83
C LEU A 26 -24.03 -5.97 8.04
N ASP A 27 -23.43 -6.59 9.06
CA ASP A 27 -23.65 -8.01 9.42
C ASP A 27 -25.13 -8.38 9.51
N ARG A 28 -25.96 -7.53 10.11
CA ARG A 28 -27.41 -7.78 10.24
C ARG A 28 -28.13 -7.88 8.88
N GLN A 29 -27.70 -7.08 7.89
CA GLN A 29 -28.30 -7.08 6.55
C GLN A 29 -27.83 -8.30 5.76
N LEU A 30 -26.56 -8.67 5.91
CA LEU A 30 -25.99 -9.86 5.31
C LEU A 30 -26.67 -11.13 5.83
N VAL A 31 -26.77 -11.30 7.15
CA VAL A 31 -27.43 -12.45 7.78
C VAL A 31 -28.91 -12.50 7.41
N GLY A 32 -29.61 -11.37 7.44
CA GLY A 32 -31.01 -11.29 7.01
C GLY A 32 -31.23 -11.79 5.58
N HIS A 33 -30.42 -11.29 4.63
CA HIS A 33 -30.53 -11.72 3.23
C HIS A 33 -30.18 -13.20 3.03
N LEU A 34 -29.18 -13.74 3.74
CA LEU A 34 -28.83 -15.17 3.66
C LEU A 34 -29.95 -16.07 4.18
N HIS A 35 -30.73 -15.61 5.16
CA HIS A 35 -31.92 -16.34 5.62
C HIS A 35 -33.08 -16.31 4.62
N GLU A 36 -33.26 -15.19 3.92
CA GLU A 36 -34.40 -15.00 3.00
C GLU A 36 -34.12 -15.51 1.57
N CYS A 37 -32.86 -15.54 1.13
CA CYS A 37 -32.46 -15.90 -0.23
C CYS A 37 -31.73 -17.25 -0.29
N ALA A 38 -32.48 -18.30 -0.63
CA ALA A 38 -31.95 -19.66 -0.80
C ALA A 38 -30.88 -19.79 -1.91
N GLN A 39 -30.82 -18.86 -2.87
CA GLN A 39 -29.75 -18.84 -3.88
C GLN A 39 -28.43 -18.35 -3.27
N CYS A 40 -28.47 -17.31 -2.43
CA CYS A 40 -27.29 -16.77 -1.78
C CYS A 40 -26.73 -17.72 -0.71
N GLU A 41 -27.58 -18.41 0.04
CA GLU A 41 -27.12 -19.43 1.00
C GLU A 41 -26.50 -20.65 0.31
N ARG A 42 -27.09 -21.11 -0.81
CA ARG A 42 -26.47 -22.17 -1.66
C ARG A 42 -25.13 -21.71 -2.25
N TRP A 43 -25.05 -20.47 -2.71
CA TRP A 43 -23.80 -19.93 -3.23
C TRP A 43 -22.72 -19.88 -2.13
N ARG A 44 -23.08 -19.42 -0.93
CA ARG A 44 -22.18 -19.38 0.23
C ARG A 44 -21.66 -20.77 0.61
N SER A 45 -22.53 -21.78 0.63
CA SER A 45 -22.11 -23.15 0.97
C SER A 45 -21.18 -23.74 -0.08
N LEU A 46 -21.41 -23.47 -1.38
CA LEU A 46 -20.50 -23.85 -2.46
C LEU A 46 -19.17 -23.11 -2.37
N ALA A 47 -19.19 -21.81 -2.07
CA ALA A 47 -17.98 -21.00 -1.89
C ALA A 47 -17.13 -21.52 -0.72
N LEU A 48 -17.75 -21.83 0.43
CA LEU A 48 -17.08 -22.44 1.58
C LEU A 48 -16.42 -23.78 1.24
N GLN A 49 -17.12 -24.64 0.50
CA GLN A 49 -16.60 -25.93 0.04
C GLN A 49 -15.42 -25.75 -0.92
N ALA A 50 -15.55 -24.86 -1.90
CA ALA A 50 -14.48 -24.55 -2.85
C ALA A 50 -13.23 -23.99 -2.15
N SER A 51 -13.40 -23.05 -1.22
CA SER A 51 -12.29 -22.52 -0.43
C SER A 51 -11.62 -23.58 0.46
N ALA A 52 -12.40 -24.51 1.04
CA ALA A 52 -11.86 -25.62 1.81
C ALA A 52 -11.07 -26.59 0.94
N ALA A 53 -11.61 -26.98 -0.22
CA ALA A 53 -10.94 -27.85 -1.18
C ALA A 53 -9.64 -27.22 -1.68
N ALA A 54 -9.66 -25.92 -2.04
CA ALA A 54 -8.46 -25.18 -2.46
C ALA A 54 -7.35 -25.19 -1.38
N ARG A 55 -7.73 -25.05 -0.10
CA ARG A 55 -6.79 -25.14 1.02
C ARG A 55 -6.22 -26.54 1.22
N GLN A 56 -7.00 -27.59 0.94
CA GLN A 56 -6.57 -28.99 1.04
C GLN A 56 -5.73 -29.44 -0.15
N THR A 57 -5.91 -28.84 -1.33
CA THR A 57 -5.10 -29.13 -2.52
C THR A 57 -3.68 -28.58 -2.44
N VAL A 58 -3.37 -27.73 -1.46
CA VAL A 58 -1.99 -27.39 -1.14
C VAL A 58 -1.37 -28.61 -0.47
N PRO A 59 -0.45 -29.35 -1.13
CA PRO A 59 0.20 -30.48 -0.48
C PRO A 59 0.87 -29.95 0.78
N LEU A 60 0.54 -30.53 1.94
CA LEU A 60 1.39 -30.32 3.10
C LEU A 60 2.79 -30.76 2.67
N ALA A 61 3.72 -29.82 2.60
CA ALA A 61 5.11 -30.15 2.34
C ALA A 61 5.49 -31.28 3.32
N PRO A 62 6.07 -32.39 2.85
CA PRO A 62 6.72 -33.32 3.77
C PRO A 62 7.69 -32.46 4.58
N ASP A 63 7.55 -32.46 5.92
CA ASP A 63 8.24 -31.58 6.88
C ASP A 63 7.49 -30.32 7.36
N SER A 64 6.23 -30.09 7.01
CA SER A 64 5.45 -28.96 7.54
C SER A 64 5.41 -28.88 9.09
N GLN A 65 5.35 -30.02 9.77
CA GLN A 65 5.46 -30.10 11.24
C GLN A 65 6.86 -29.76 11.75
N GLN A 66 7.92 -30.19 11.06
CA GLN A 66 9.30 -29.86 11.43
C GLN A 66 9.59 -28.38 11.17
N LEU A 67 9.09 -27.81 10.07
CA LEU A 67 9.15 -26.37 9.82
C LEU A 67 8.40 -25.61 10.91
N THR A 68 7.23 -26.09 11.32
CA THR A 68 6.44 -25.46 12.39
C THR A 68 7.21 -25.50 13.71
N ALA A 69 7.78 -26.65 14.08
CA ALA A 69 8.63 -26.78 15.26
C ALA A 69 9.85 -25.84 15.18
N ARG A 70 10.59 -25.83 14.07
CA ARG A 70 11.74 -24.94 13.85
C ARG A 70 11.37 -23.46 13.93
N VAL A 71 10.24 -23.05 13.35
CA VAL A 71 9.74 -21.66 13.42
C VAL A 71 9.33 -21.31 14.85
N LEU A 72 8.60 -22.19 15.56
CA LEU A 72 8.19 -21.95 16.94
C LEU A 72 9.39 -21.86 17.87
N THR A 73 10.39 -22.74 17.73
CA THR A 73 11.64 -22.67 18.50
C THR A 73 12.44 -21.41 18.16
N ALA A 74 12.52 -21.02 16.89
CA ALA A 74 13.19 -19.77 16.48
C ALA A 74 12.47 -18.52 17.02
N VAL A 75 11.14 -18.53 17.07
CA VAL A 75 10.34 -17.41 17.62
C VAL A 75 10.43 -17.36 19.15
N ALA A 76 10.39 -18.50 19.83
CA ALA A 76 10.47 -18.59 21.28
C ALA A 76 11.89 -18.31 21.81
N GLY A 77 12.92 -18.63 21.02
CA GLY A 77 14.32 -18.46 21.37
C GLY A 77 14.95 -17.13 20.92
N ASP A 78 14.17 -16.18 20.38
CA ASP A 78 14.68 -14.86 19.99
C ASP A 78 14.43 -13.82 21.12
N PRO A 79 15.38 -13.65 22.06
CA PRO A 79 15.24 -12.69 23.17
C PRO A 79 15.16 -11.24 22.68
N ASP A 80 15.71 -10.96 21.49
CA ASP A 80 15.72 -9.61 20.93
C ASP A 80 14.53 -9.35 20.00
N ALA A 81 13.62 -10.31 19.83
CA ALA A 81 12.48 -10.17 18.91
C ALA A 81 11.67 -8.91 19.20
N ALA A 82 11.46 -8.57 20.47
CA ALA A 82 10.78 -7.35 20.91
C ALA A 82 11.57 -6.08 20.50
N GLN A 83 12.88 -6.08 20.72
CA GLN A 83 13.76 -4.96 20.37
C GLN A 83 13.85 -4.78 18.84
N ARG A 84 13.98 -5.87 18.07
CA ARG A 84 13.93 -5.85 16.60
C ARG A 84 12.60 -5.28 16.11
N ARG A 85 11.47 -5.73 16.66
CA ARG A 85 10.13 -5.19 16.32
C ARG A 85 10.03 -3.70 16.62
N GLN A 86 10.57 -3.25 17.76
CA GLN A 86 10.59 -1.85 18.13
C GLN A 86 11.47 -1.03 17.18
N ALA A 87 12.68 -1.50 16.86
CA ALA A 87 13.57 -0.87 15.91
C ALA A 87 12.93 -0.74 14.52
N GLN A 88 12.22 -1.78 14.05
CA GLN A 88 11.45 -1.73 12.79
C GLN A 88 10.31 -0.72 12.84
N ARG A 89 9.60 -0.60 13.96
CA ARG A 89 8.55 0.44 14.15
C ARG A 89 9.14 1.84 14.09
N VAL A 90 10.27 2.09 14.75
CA VAL A 90 10.98 3.37 14.74
C VAL A 90 11.47 3.70 13.33
N LYS A 91 12.17 2.76 12.68
CA LYS A 91 12.65 2.91 11.29
C LYS A 91 11.50 3.26 10.34
N ARG A 92 10.37 2.55 10.46
CA ARG A 92 9.19 2.81 9.63
C ARG A 92 8.57 4.18 9.88
N ARG A 93 8.52 4.64 11.14
CA ARG A 93 8.08 6.01 11.46
C ARG A 93 9.04 7.04 10.86
N ALA A 94 10.34 6.84 11.01
CA ALA A 94 11.35 7.73 10.46
C ALA A 94 11.25 7.84 8.92
N LEU A 95 11.10 6.71 8.22
CA LEU A 95 10.91 6.69 6.77
C LEU A 95 9.65 7.44 6.32
N ARG A 96 8.54 7.30 7.06
CA ARG A 96 7.30 8.03 6.75
C ARG A 96 7.44 9.52 6.97
N VAL A 97 8.09 9.93 8.07
CA VAL A 97 8.35 11.34 8.35
C VAL A 97 9.26 11.92 7.28
N ALA A 98 10.32 11.21 6.90
CA ALA A 98 11.21 11.61 5.82
C ALA A 98 10.46 11.76 4.49
N LEU A 99 9.64 10.77 4.12
CA LEU A 99 8.84 10.81 2.89
C LEU A 99 7.86 11.98 2.86
N ALA A 100 7.17 12.23 3.99
CA ALA A 100 6.26 13.36 4.13
C ALA A 100 7.00 14.71 4.05
N ALA A 101 8.17 14.81 4.69
CA ALA A 101 9.00 16.02 4.64
C ALA A 101 9.52 16.30 3.22
N THR A 102 9.98 15.27 2.50
CA THR A 102 10.44 15.43 1.11
C THR A 102 9.30 15.79 0.17
N ALA A 103 8.11 15.20 0.37
CA ALA A 103 6.92 15.54 -0.40
C ALA A 103 6.49 17.00 -0.17
N LEU A 104 6.53 17.47 1.09
CA LEU A 104 6.26 18.87 1.42
C LEU A 104 7.30 19.81 0.80
N GLY A 105 8.58 19.45 0.84
CA GLY A 105 9.65 20.19 0.17
C GLY A 105 9.43 20.29 -1.34
N GLN A 106 9.10 19.20 -2.01
CA GLN A 106 8.78 19.20 -3.44
C GLN A 106 7.55 20.07 -3.75
N LEU A 107 6.52 20.02 -2.91
CA LEU A 107 5.33 20.85 -3.07
C LEU A 107 5.68 22.34 -3.02
N LEU A 108 6.47 22.75 -2.02
CA LEU A 108 6.94 24.13 -1.86
C LEU A 108 7.81 24.59 -3.04
N LEU A 109 8.65 23.71 -3.59
CA LEU A 109 9.44 24.01 -4.78
C LEU A 109 8.59 24.12 -6.05
N ALA A 110 7.47 23.40 -6.13
CA ALA A 110 6.61 23.39 -7.31
C ALA A 110 5.61 24.55 -7.36
N LEU A 111 5.21 25.09 -6.20
CA LEU A 111 4.25 26.18 -6.06
C LEU A 111 4.59 27.44 -6.90
N PRO A 112 5.84 27.95 -6.91
CA PRO A 112 6.20 29.13 -7.69
C PRO A 112 6.01 28.94 -9.21
N LEU A 113 6.13 27.71 -9.72
CA LEU A 113 5.96 27.42 -11.15
C LEU A 113 4.53 27.73 -11.63
N LEU A 114 3.53 27.56 -10.77
CA LEU A 114 2.14 27.89 -11.11
C LEU A 114 1.89 29.41 -11.25
N GLY A 115 2.72 30.23 -10.61
CA GLY A 115 2.63 31.69 -10.66
C GLY A 115 3.31 32.31 -11.88
N THR A 116 4.02 31.52 -12.69
CA THR A 116 4.63 32.02 -13.93
C THR A 116 3.58 32.18 -15.03
N THR A 117 3.21 33.42 -15.33
CA THR A 117 2.11 33.75 -16.26
C THR A 117 2.57 34.47 -17.53
N VAL A 118 3.84 34.88 -17.59
CA VAL A 118 4.41 35.69 -18.68
C VAL A 118 5.70 35.08 -19.22
N GLY A 119 5.89 35.21 -20.53
CA GLY A 119 7.06 34.70 -21.27
C GLY A 119 6.80 33.37 -21.98
N PRO A 120 7.68 32.98 -22.93
CA PRO A 120 7.51 31.80 -23.77
C PRO A 120 7.51 30.47 -22.99
N ALA A 121 8.08 30.46 -21.78
CA ALA A 121 8.15 29.30 -20.91
C ALA A 121 6.95 29.15 -19.95
N ALA A 122 6.03 30.13 -19.87
CA ALA A 122 4.96 30.13 -18.87
C ALA A 122 4.07 28.88 -18.92
N ARG A 123 3.72 28.41 -20.12
CA ARG A 123 2.92 27.19 -20.31
C ARG A 123 3.66 25.94 -19.80
N LEU A 124 4.92 25.79 -20.18
CA LEU A 124 5.76 24.66 -19.78
C LEU A 124 5.97 24.63 -18.26
N SER A 125 6.15 25.80 -17.64
CA SER A 125 6.24 25.92 -16.19
C SER A 125 4.96 25.48 -15.49
N TRP A 126 3.79 25.82 -16.04
CA TRP A 126 2.50 25.42 -15.47
C TRP A 126 2.27 23.91 -15.57
N GLU A 127 2.56 23.33 -16.72
CA GLU A 127 2.51 21.87 -16.95
C GLU A 127 3.46 21.13 -16.00
N THR A 128 4.71 21.60 -15.89
CA THR A 128 5.72 21.01 -15.01
C THR A 128 5.38 21.18 -13.53
N GLY A 129 4.85 22.36 -13.15
CA GLY A 129 4.44 22.66 -11.78
C GLY A 129 3.28 21.78 -11.33
N SER A 130 2.23 21.68 -12.14
CA SER A 130 1.06 20.85 -11.84
C SER A 130 1.41 19.36 -11.72
N LEU A 131 2.27 18.83 -12.59
CA LEU A 131 2.76 17.46 -12.50
C LEU A 131 3.55 17.21 -11.19
N ASN A 132 4.45 18.11 -10.83
CA ASN A 132 5.24 17.98 -9.59
C ASN A 132 4.37 18.05 -8.34
N ILE A 133 3.34 18.90 -8.34
CA ILE A 133 2.36 18.97 -7.25
C ILE A 133 1.61 17.64 -7.13
N ALA A 134 1.15 17.07 -8.25
CA ALA A 134 0.45 15.78 -8.24
C ALA A 134 1.34 14.65 -7.65
N ILE A 135 2.61 14.60 -8.04
CA ILE A 135 3.59 13.63 -7.51
C ILE A 135 3.80 13.84 -6.00
N ALA A 136 4.02 15.08 -5.57
CA ALA A 136 4.22 15.43 -4.17
C ALA A 136 3.01 15.02 -3.30
N VAL A 137 1.79 15.30 -3.77
CA VAL A 137 0.55 14.90 -3.08
C VAL A 137 0.41 13.37 -3.04
N GLY A 138 0.66 12.67 -4.15
CA GLY A 138 0.58 11.21 -4.22
C GLY A 138 1.54 10.51 -3.27
N PHE A 139 2.81 10.92 -3.25
CA PHE A 139 3.82 10.36 -2.35
C PHE A 139 3.63 10.79 -0.89
N GLY A 140 3.17 12.03 -0.64
CA GLY A 140 2.75 12.48 0.67
C GLY A 140 1.59 11.65 1.23
N TYR A 141 0.60 11.31 0.40
CA TYR A 141 -0.50 10.44 0.79
C TYR A 141 -0.03 9.01 1.08
N ALA A 142 0.96 8.50 0.35
CA ALA A 142 1.58 7.20 0.62
C ALA A 142 2.27 7.12 2.00
N ALA A 143 2.78 8.25 2.51
CA ALA A 143 3.35 8.32 3.85
C ALA A 143 2.28 8.07 4.94
N LEU A 144 1.04 8.53 4.70
CA LEU A 144 -0.11 8.32 5.58
C LEU A 144 -0.67 6.89 5.44
N ARG A 145 -0.81 6.41 4.19
CA ARG A 145 -1.34 5.07 3.88
C ARG A 145 -0.25 4.15 3.29
N PRO A 146 0.42 3.34 4.12
CA PRO A 146 1.59 2.54 3.73
C PRO A 146 1.24 1.42 2.75
N THR A 147 -0.02 1.00 2.71
CA THR A 147 -0.52 0.02 1.74
C THR A 147 -0.38 0.55 0.31
N LEU A 148 -0.46 1.88 0.13
CA LEU A 148 -0.24 2.53 -1.17
C LEU A 148 1.23 2.65 -1.54
N ALA A 149 2.16 2.53 -0.59
CA ALA A 149 3.60 2.58 -0.92
C ALA A 149 4.01 1.44 -1.86
N VAL A 150 3.38 0.26 -1.71
CA VAL A 150 3.61 -0.88 -2.61
C VAL A 150 2.98 -0.62 -3.98
N ALA A 151 1.77 -0.06 -4.01
CA ALA A 151 1.05 0.25 -5.25
C ALA A 151 1.75 1.35 -6.09
N LEU A 152 2.37 2.33 -5.42
CA LEU A 152 3.04 3.46 -6.06
C LEU A 152 4.51 3.18 -6.40
N LEU A 153 5.08 2.08 -5.89
CA LEU A 153 6.47 1.70 -6.14
C LEU A 153 6.85 1.61 -7.63
N PRO A 154 6.10 0.93 -8.51
CA PRO A 154 6.47 0.85 -9.93
C PRO A 154 6.51 2.23 -10.59
N ILE A 155 5.55 3.11 -10.24
CA ILE A 155 5.51 4.49 -10.74
C ILE A 155 6.75 5.24 -10.27
N ALA A 156 7.10 5.15 -8.98
CA ALA A 156 8.27 5.81 -8.41
C ALA A 156 9.59 5.33 -9.05
N VAL A 157 9.70 4.04 -9.37
CA VAL A 157 10.87 3.47 -10.04
C VAL A 157 11.01 3.99 -11.47
N VAL A 158 9.93 3.97 -12.26
CA VAL A 158 9.95 4.50 -13.62
C VAL A 158 10.34 5.98 -13.60
N LEU A 159 9.71 6.75 -12.71
CA LEU A 159 9.99 8.17 -12.54
C LEU A 159 11.48 8.40 -12.20
N ALA A 160 12.05 7.61 -11.28
CA ALA A 160 13.46 7.69 -10.93
C ALA A 160 14.39 7.39 -12.12
N VAL A 161 14.08 6.40 -12.95
CA VAL A 161 14.87 6.07 -14.16
C VAL A 161 14.85 7.23 -15.16
N PHE A 162 13.67 7.80 -15.42
CA PHE A 162 13.55 8.96 -16.32
C PHE A 162 14.30 10.19 -15.79
N PHE A 163 14.26 10.45 -14.48
CA PHE A 163 15.01 11.55 -13.89
C PHE A 163 16.52 11.33 -13.87
N LEU A 164 16.99 10.08 -13.67
CA LEU A 164 18.42 9.75 -13.79
C LEU A 164 18.92 9.95 -15.21
N THR A 165 18.15 9.48 -16.21
CA THR A 165 18.51 9.65 -17.62
C THR A 165 18.51 11.12 -18.05
N ALA A 166 17.51 11.90 -17.63
CA ALA A 166 17.48 13.35 -17.83
C ALA A 166 18.68 14.03 -17.16
N GLY A 167 19.02 13.66 -15.92
CA GLY A 167 20.17 14.23 -15.22
C GLY A 167 21.51 13.92 -15.88
N VAL A 168 21.70 12.70 -16.42
CA VAL A 168 22.91 12.35 -17.20
C VAL A 168 23.00 13.19 -18.48
N HIS A 169 21.86 13.40 -19.16
CA HIS A 169 21.80 14.22 -20.36
C HIS A 169 22.15 15.69 -20.07
N ASP A 170 21.61 16.26 -19.00
CA ASP A 170 21.86 17.65 -18.62
C ASP A 170 23.33 17.91 -18.24
N VAL A 171 23.96 17.00 -17.47
CA VAL A 171 25.40 17.09 -17.12
C VAL A 171 26.28 17.07 -18.38
N SER A 172 25.86 16.32 -19.41
CA SER A 172 26.61 16.26 -20.67
C SER A 172 26.47 17.53 -21.53
N ALA A 173 25.43 18.33 -21.31
CA ALA A 173 25.13 19.53 -22.09
C ALA A 173 25.74 20.81 -21.49
N ASP A 174 25.63 21.02 -20.17
CA ASP A 174 26.26 22.16 -19.48
C ASP A 174 26.55 21.84 -17.99
N PRO A 175 27.84 21.74 -17.59
CA PRO A 175 28.24 21.50 -16.21
C PRO A 175 27.89 22.62 -15.22
N ALA A 176 27.56 23.84 -15.70
CA ALA A 176 27.32 25.00 -14.84
C ALA A 176 25.92 25.02 -14.19
N THR A 177 25.03 24.10 -14.57
CA THR A 177 23.60 24.12 -14.20
C THR A 177 23.27 23.42 -12.88
N MET A 178 24.15 23.43 -11.87
CA MET A 178 23.98 22.69 -10.61
C MET A 178 22.66 23.02 -9.86
N SER A 179 22.16 24.25 -9.99
CA SER A 179 20.95 24.76 -9.32
C SER A 179 19.65 24.11 -9.81
N TYR A 180 19.63 23.57 -11.04
CA TYR A 180 18.45 22.94 -11.65
C TYR A 180 18.26 21.47 -11.23
N HIS A 181 19.32 20.83 -10.69
CA HIS A 181 19.35 19.39 -10.39
C HIS A 181 18.71 19.03 -9.05
N ALA A 182 18.41 20.01 -8.20
CA ALA A 182 17.85 19.79 -6.87
C ALA A 182 16.48 19.09 -6.91
N GLY A 183 15.64 19.39 -7.91
CA GLY A 183 14.32 18.76 -8.08
C GLY A 183 14.42 17.27 -8.40
N HIS A 184 15.37 16.88 -9.26
CA HIS A 184 15.59 15.48 -9.64
C HIS A 184 16.05 14.64 -8.44
N LEU A 185 16.95 15.18 -7.63
CA LEU A 185 17.46 14.50 -6.43
C LEU A 185 16.35 14.23 -5.39
N VAL A 186 15.38 15.15 -5.26
CA VAL A 186 14.24 14.99 -4.34
C VAL A 186 13.33 13.84 -4.77
N VAL A 187 13.10 13.65 -6.07
CA VAL A 187 12.31 12.53 -6.59
C VAL A 187 13.04 11.20 -6.41
N LEU A 188 14.35 11.16 -6.65
CA LEU A 188 15.17 9.96 -6.41
C LEU A 188 15.18 9.55 -4.94
N LEU A 189 15.29 10.53 -4.04
CA LEU A 189 15.21 10.30 -2.60
C LEU A 189 13.83 9.73 -2.23
N GLN A 190 12.74 10.26 -2.77
CA GLN A 190 11.39 9.74 -2.52
C GLN A 190 11.19 8.31 -3.04
N ALA A 191 11.71 7.98 -4.22
CA ALA A 191 11.69 6.62 -4.75
C ALA A 191 12.45 5.65 -3.84
N ALA A 192 13.64 6.04 -3.35
CA ALA A 192 14.41 5.25 -2.41
C ALA A 192 13.71 5.06 -1.05
N LEU A 193 13.06 6.11 -0.54
CA LEU A 193 12.26 6.07 0.68
C LEU A 193 11.04 5.15 0.53
N LEU A 194 10.31 5.23 -0.58
CA LEU A 194 9.18 4.37 -0.91
C LEU A 194 9.61 2.90 -1.04
N TRP A 195 10.71 2.65 -1.75
CA TRP A 195 11.29 1.31 -1.86
C TRP A 195 11.66 0.73 -0.50
N SER A 196 12.32 1.54 0.33
CA SER A 196 12.70 1.14 1.69
C SER A 196 11.46 0.86 2.56
N LEU A 197 10.39 1.64 2.40
CA LEU A 197 9.14 1.48 3.14
C LEU A 197 8.37 0.23 2.70
N ALA A 198 8.34 -0.05 1.40
CA ALA A 198 7.68 -1.22 0.82
C ALA A 198 8.35 -2.54 1.23
N ARG A 199 9.65 -2.52 1.56
CA ARG A 199 10.40 -3.70 2.03
C ARG A 199 10.17 -4.03 3.51
N ILE A 200 9.53 -3.16 4.30
CA ILE A 200 9.25 -3.43 5.71
C ILE A 200 7.92 -4.20 5.81
N PRO A 201 7.91 -5.45 6.32
CA PRO A 201 6.69 -6.23 6.48
C PRO A 201 5.67 -5.49 7.34
N LEU A 202 4.42 -5.40 6.86
CA LEU A 202 3.34 -4.85 7.67
C LEU A 202 3.07 -5.79 8.85
N PRO A 203 2.86 -5.26 10.06
CA PRO A 203 2.34 -6.07 11.16
C PRO A 203 1.00 -6.66 10.70
N ARG A 204 0.90 -8.00 10.63
CA ARG A 204 -0.38 -8.66 10.40
C ARG A 204 -1.30 -8.27 11.57
N PRO A 205 -2.51 -7.76 11.32
CA PRO A 205 -3.49 -7.61 12.39
C PRO A 205 -3.66 -8.98 13.03
N SER A 206 -3.54 -9.05 14.36
CA SER A 206 -3.92 -10.25 15.11
C SER A 206 -5.42 -10.41 14.91
N GLN A 207 -5.82 -11.29 13.99
CA GLN A 207 -7.21 -11.67 13.84
C GLN A 207 -7.61 -12.44 15.10
N ALA A 208 -8.09 -11.71 16.11
CA ALA A 208 -8.92 -12.25 17.16
C ALA A 208 -10.29 -12.56 16.52
N PHE A 209 -10.32 -13.61 15.70
CA PHE A 209 -11.56 -14.21 15.23
C PHE A 209 -12.20 -14.93 16.42
N SER A 210 -12.88 -14.17 17.27
CA SER A 210 -13.77 -14.69 18.29
C SER A 210 -15.16 -14.16 17.96
N LEU A 211 -15.76 -14.74 16.92
CA LEU A 211 -17.21 -14.75 16.84
C LEU A 211 -17.67 -15.63 18.00
N LYS A 212 -18.01 -15.00 19.13
CA LYS A 212 -18.85 -15.62 20.15
C LYS A 212 -20.15 -16.03 19.47
N THR A 213 -20.21 -17.27 19.00
CA THR A 213 -21.46 -18.02 18.93
C THR A 213 -21.98 -18.12 20.35
N SER A 214 -22.82 -17.16 20.73
CA SER A 214 -23.64 -17.23 21.93
C SER A 214 -24.89 -17.98 21.51
N ALA A 215 -24.86 -19.30 21.71
CA ALA A 215 -26.06 -20.12 21.85
C ALA A 215 -26.26 -20.38 23.35
#